data_AF-A0A661NMZ5-F1
#
_entry.id   AF-A0A661NMZ5-F1
#
_cell.length_a   1.000
_cell.length_b   1.000
_cell.length_c   1.000
_cell.angle_alpha   90.00
_cell.angle_beta   90.00
_cell.angle_gamma   90.00
#
_symmetry.space_group_name_H-M   'P 1'
#
loop_
_entity.id
_entity.type
_entity.pdbx_description
1 polymer ?
#
loop_
_entity_poly.entity_id
_entity_poly.type
_entity_poly.pdbx_seq_one_letter_code
_entity_poly.pdbx_strand_id
1 'polypeptide(L)'
;MARRRKPEKYKFALRPEVARWLDANDDDDAEADAFFDDWLEEVEDDPRLLTAGKVKVDPAVLHTRFACVPERCAPWNERGRMRSCCADIFVPLTPAERRRLRRHRRLLAGHLLRTEPRLRDCLAKPGREPGDFFLDEDGDALERVGGRCIFSRRDAQGRIRCRLYTVAGKLGLETTDIQPYTCRIFPLVLVQLERGRVLLTVLHKDNYRGLESLPPWRFPCLADPGLPPLHRSMAGTLDWLFGRGFAAWLARQAG
;
A
#
# COMPACT_ATOMS: atom_id res chain seq x y z
N MET A 1 38.44 9.86 -25.55
CA MET A 1 37.60 8.64 -25.66
C MET A 1 36.83 8.43 -24.38
N ALA A 2 35.55 8.81 -24.34
CA ALA A 2 34.69 8.57 -23.19
C ALA A 2 34.40 7.07 -23.07
N ARG A 3 34.82 6.44 -21.96
CA ARG A 3 34.47 5.05 -21.64
C ARG A 3 32.95 4.94 -21.56
N ARG A 4 32.30 4.33 -22.56
CA ARG A 4 30.91 3.86 -22.45
C ARG A 4 30.85 2.89 -21.28
N ARG A 5 30.32 3.34 -20.13
CA ARG A 5 29.96 2.45 -19.02
C ARG A 5 29.04 1.36 -19.59
N LYS A 6 29.45 0.09 -19.48
CA LYS A 6 28.55 -1.04 -19.74
C LYS A 6 27.31 -0.83 -18.86
N PRO A 7 26.08 -0.99 -19.39
CA PRO A 7 24.88 -0.89 -18.57
C PRO A 7 24.98 -1.95 -17.46
N GLU A 8 24.97 -1.51 -16.20
CA GLU A 8 24.90 -2.40 -15.05
C GLU A 8 23.64 -3.24 -15.19
N LYS A 9 23.80 -4.50 -15.58
CA LYS A 9 22.74 -5.44 -15.94
C LYS A 9 21.81 -5.79 -14.75
N TYR A 10 22.06 -5.25 -13.56
CA TYR A 10 21.41 -5.60 -12.29
C TYR A 10 21.10 -4.39 -11.39
N LYS A 11 20.73 -3.24 -11.96
CA LYS A 11 20.54 -2.02 -11.16
C LYS A 11 19.34 -2.06 -10.21
N PHE A 12 18.27 -2.77 -10.56
CA PHE A 12 17.00 -2.72 -9.83
C PHE A 12 16.70 -4.02 -9.10
N ALA A 13 16.37 -3.90 -7.81
CA ALA A 13 15.98 -4.99 -6.92
C ALA A 13 15.13 -4.43 -5.79
N LEU A 14 14.25 -5.26 -5.24
CA LEU A 14 13.42 -4.87 -4.09
C LEU A 14 14.31 -4.52 -2.90
N ARG A 15 13.96 -3.45 -2.18
CA ARG A 15 14.61 -3.10 -0.92
C ARG A 15 14.58 -4.28 0.06
N PRO A 16 15.69 -4.60 0.75
CA PRO A 16 15.73 -5.72 1.69
C PRO A 16 14.69 -5.64 2.82
N GLU A 17 14.33 -4.42 3.24
CA GLU A 17 13.31 -4.22 4.27
C GLU A 17 11.90 -4.57 3.78
N VAL A 18 11.63 -4.41 2.49
CA VAL A 18 10.34 -4.74 1.88
C VAL A 18 10.28 -6.20 1.50
N ALA A 19 11.41 -6.81 1.07
CA ALA A 19 11.50 -8.26 0.87
C ALA A 19 11.16 -9.02 2.16
N ARG A 20 11.78 -8.65 3.29
CA ARG A 20 11.45 -9.23 4.61
C ARG A 20 10.01 -8.97 5.06
N TRP A 21 9.38 -7.93 4.53
CA TRP A 21 7.97 -7.65 4.82
C TRP A 21 7.06 -8.59 4.01
N LEU A 22 7.41 -8.88 2.76
CA LEU A 22 6.69 -9.86 1.94
C LEU A 22 6.77 -11.26 2.53
N ASP A 23 7.96 -11.69 2.95
CA ASP A 23 8.18 -13.03 3.52
C ASP A 23 7.43 -13.28 4.85
N ALA A 24 6.81 -12.25 5.44
CA ALA A 24 6.19 -12.31 6.76
C ALA A 24 4.65 -12.23 6.73
N ASN A 25 4.01 -12.15 5.56
CA ASN A 25 2.55 -12.08 5.40
C ASN A 25 2.00 -13.31 4.65
N ASP A 26 2.50 -14.50 4.94
CA ASP A 26 1.97 -15.75 4.39
C ASP A 26 0.78 -16.17 5.27
N ASP A 27 -0.45 -15.89 4.81
CA ASP A 27 -1.71 -16.27 5.48
C ASP A 27 -2.31 -17.47 4.72
N ASP A 28 -2.75 -18.50 5.44
CA ASP A 28 -3.28 -19.76 4.88
C ASP A 28 -4.80 -19.65 4.52
N ASP A 29 -5.18 -19.10 3.36
CA ASP A 29 -6.56 -19.20 2.81
C ASP A 29 -6.61 -19.96 1.47
N ALA A 30 -6.93 -21.25 1.57
CA ALA A 30 -6.90 -22.18 0.44
C ALA A 30 -7.78 -21.83 -0.77
N GLU A 31 -8.88 -21.05 -0.63
CA GLU A 31 -9.72 -20.68 -1.78
C GLU A 31 -9.17 -19.44 -2.50
N ALA A 32 -8.71 -18.44 -1.74
CA ALA A 32 -8.02 -17.28 -2.29
C ALA A 32 -6.71 -17.69 -2.97
N ASP A 33 -6.00 -18.66 -2.38
CA ASP A 33 -4.75 -19.22 -2.90
C ASP A 33 -4.93 -19.82 -4.29
N ALA A 34 -5.98 -20.61 -4.53
CA ALA A 34 -6.20 -21.24 -5.83
C ALA A 34 -6.42 -20.22 -6.97
N PHE A 35 -7.24 -19.18 -6.73
CA PHE A 35 -7.44 -18.12 -7.74
C PHE A 35 -6.15 -17.31 -7.94
N PHE A 36 -5.42 -17.07 -6.85
CA PHE A 36 -4.17 -16.32 -6.90
C PHE A 36 -3.08 -17.08 -7.66
N ASP A 37 -2.96 -18.39 -7.45
CA ASP A 37 -2.01 -19.27 -8.13
C ASP A 37 -2.30 -19.34 -9.64
N ASP A 38 -3.56 -19.59 -10.03
CA ASP A 38 -3.98 -19.60 -11.44
C ASP A 38 -3.65 -18.25 -12.12
N TRP A 39 -3.96 -17.13 -11.46
CA TRP A 39 -3.64 -15.80 -11.98
C TRP A 39 -2.12 -15.55 -12.06
N LEU A 40 -1.36 -16.02 -11.07
CA LEU A 40 0.09 -15.83 -11.02
C LEU A 40 0.76 -16.61 -12.15
N GLU A 41 0.34 -17.85 -12.40
CA GLU A 41 0.82 -18.65 -13.54
C GLU A 41 0.55 -17.93 -14.87
N GLU A 42 -0.68 -17.44 -15.09
CA GLU A 42 -1.03 -16.69 -16.30
C GLU A 42 -0.15 -15.42 -16.49
N VAL A 43 0.15 -14.71 -15.40
CA VAL A 43 0.98 -13.50 -15.46
C VAL A 43 2.46 -13.82 -15.66
N GLU A 44 2.98 -14.90 -15.07
CA GLU A 44 4.37 -15.34 -15.28
C GLU A 44 4.61 -15.75 -16.74
N ASP A 45 3.60 -16.33 -17.39
CA ASP A 45 3.64 -16.76 -18.78
C ASP A 45 3.34 -15.65 -19.80
N ASP A 46 2.93 -14.45 -19.36
CA ASP A 46 2.67 -13.34 -20.28
C ASP A 46 3.96 -12.89 -20.99
N PRO A 47 4.07 -13.05 -22.33
CA PRO A 47 5.27 -12.65 -23.08
C PRO A 47 5.55 -11.15 -23.03
N ARG A 48 4.59 -10.34 -22.57
CA ARG A 48 4.73 -8.89 -22.38
C ARG A 48 5.32 -8.51 -21.03
N LEU A 49 5.51 -9.47 -20.11
CA LEU A 49 6.05 -9.21 -18.79
C LEU A 49 7.46 -8.62 -18.87
N LEU A 50 7.60 -7.39 -18.38
CA LEU A 50 8.86 -6.66 -18.50
C LEU A 50 9.83 -7.09 -17.41
N THR A 51 11.13 -7.02 -17.70
CA THR A 51 12.18 -7.40 -16.73
C THR A 51 13.17 -6.26 -16.51
N ALA A 52 13.33 -5.89 -15.24
CA ALA A 52 14.25 -4.86 -14.77
C ALA A 52 15.10 -5.40 -13.61
N GLY A 53 16.26 -5.96 -13.91
CA GLY A 53 17.09 -6.62 -12.89
C GLY A 53 16.38 -7.83 -12.29
N LYS A 54 16.10 -7.81 -10.98
CA LYS A 54 15.34 -8.86 -10.27
C LYS A 54 13.82 -8.62 -10.23
N VAL A 55 13.36 -7.55 -10.89
CA VAL A 55 11.95 -7.14 -10.85
C VAL A 55 11.28 -7.53 -12.17
N LYS A 56 10.22 -8.34 -12.06
CA LYS A 56 9.23 -8.56 -13.12
C LYS A 56 8.15 -7.50 -13.00
N VAL A 57 7.70 -6.93 -14.11
CA VAL A 57 6.71 -5.86 -14.11
C VAL A 57 5.57 -6.22 -15.05
N ASP A 58 4.38 -6.33 -14.46
CA ASP A 58 3.12 -6.48 -15.17
C ASP A 58 2.84 -5.24 -16.04
N PRO A 59 2.52 -5.40 -17.34
CA PRO A 59 2.11 -4.30 -18.22
C PRO A 59 1.01 -3.40 -17.65
N ALA A 60 0.11 -3.92 -16.80
CA ALA A 60 -0.93 -3.13 -16.14
C ALA A 60 -0.37 -1.94 -15.35
N VAL A 61 0.86 -2.05 -14.81
CA VAL A 61 1.55 -0.96 -14.09
C VAL A 61 1.84 0.23 -15.00
N LEU A 62 2.08 0.00 -16.29
CA LEU A 62 2.39 1.06 -17.25
C LEU A 62 1.17 1.92 -17.59
N HIS A 63 0.01 1.28 -17.66
CA HIS A 63 -1.23 1.89 -18.16
C HIS A 63 -2.16 2.36 -17.05
N THR A 64 -2.00 1.83 -15.84
CA THR A 64 -2.82 2.24 -14.70
C THR A 64 -2.57 3.70 -14.35
N ARG A 65 -3.67 4.41 -14.09
CA ARG A 65 -3.66 5.79 -13.60
C ARG A 65 -3.99 5.79 -12.12
N PHE A 66 -3.28 6.61 -11.37
CA PHE A 66 -3.49 6.68 -9.93
C PHE A 66 -3.10 8.05 -9.38
N ALA A 67 -3.91 8.56 -8.46
CA ALA A 67 -3.52 9.58 -7.51
C ALA A 67 -4.42 9.46 -6.28
N CYS A 68 -3.85 9.66 -5.09
CA CYS A 68 -4.66 9.79 -3.89
C CYS A 68 -5.56 11.04 -4.02
N VAL A 69 -6.87 10.83 -4.11
CA VAL A 69 -7.90 11.88 -4.23
C VAL A 69 -8.79 11.90 -2.97
N PRO A 70 -8.25 12.31 -1.82
CA PRO A 70 -8.93 12.16 -0.54
C PRO A 70 -10.24 12.97 -0.45
N GLU A 71 -10.46 13.94 -1.34
CA GLU A 71 -11.70 14.70 -1.52
C GLU A 71 -12.88 13.84 -1.97
N ARG A 72 -12.61 12.69 -2.59
CA ARG A 72 -13.58 11.76 -3.15
C ARG A 72 -13.73 10.47 -2.35
N CYS A 73 -12.84 10.20 -1.39
CA CYS A 73 -12.91 9.05 -0.51
C CYS A 73 -14.09 9.18 0.47
N ALA A 74 -15.13 8.35 0.31
CA ALA A 74 -16.29 8.35 1.19
C ALA A 74 -16.80 6.92 1.43
N PRO A 75 -17.08 6.52 2.68
CA PRO A 75 -17.38 5.12 3.02
C PRO A 75 -18.87 4.76 3.03
N TRP A 76 -19.81 5.72 2.90
CA TRP A 76 -21.24 5.47 3.21
C TRP A 76 -22.22 6.33 2.39
N ASN A 77 -23.50 5.93 2.45
CA ASN A 77 -24.71 6.29 1.68
C ASN A 77 -24.78 7.65 0.98
N GLU A 78 -24.20 8.70 1.56
CA GLU A 78 -24.31 10.08 1.07
C GLU A 78 -23.51 10.35 -0.23
N ARG A 79 -22.62 9.43 -0.64
CA ARG A 79 -21.85 9.54 -1.91
C ARG A 79 -21.82 8.28 -2.77
N GLY A 80 -22.72 7.33 -2.55
CA GLY A 80 -22.92 6.17 -3.44
C GLY A 80 -21.92 5.03 -3.25
N ARG A 81 -21.58 4.32 -4.35
CA ARG A 81 -20.85 3.02 -4.35
C ARG A 81 -19.32 3.12 -4.15
N MET A 82 -18.77 4.34 -4.08
CA MET A 82 -17.34 4.61 -4.00
C MET A 82 -16.74 4.19 -2.65
N ARG A 83 -15.47 3.81 -2.65
CA ARG A 83 -14.76 3.14 -1.56
C ARG A 83 -13.44 3.83 -1.26
N SER A 84 -12.79 3.49 -0.15
CA SER A 84 -11.52 4.11 0.26
C SER A 84 -10.62 3.10 0.94
N CYS A 85 -9.32 3.13 0.66
CA CYS A 85 -8.36 2.22 1.28
C CYS A 85 -8.44 2.23 2.83
N CYS A 86 -8.60 3.42 3.43
CA CYS A 86 -8.75 3.55 4.88
C CYS A 86 -10.07 3.01 5.47
N ALA A 87 -11.04 2.64 4.65
CA ALA A 87 -12.29 2.01 5.11
C ALA A 87 -12.41 0.55 4.70
N ASP A 88 -11.74 0.14 3.61
CA ASP A 88 -12.03 -1.11 2.92
C ASP A 88 -10.88 -2.10 2.90
N ILE A 89 -9.64 -1.63 3.05
CA ILE A 89 -8.46 -2.49 2.95
C ILE A 89 -8.06 -2.96 4.35
N PHE A 90 -7.88 -4.28 4.48
CA PHE A 90 -7.21 -4.88 5.62
C PHE A 90 -5.71 -4.56 5.56
N VAL A 91 -5.13 -4.17 6.69
CA VAL A 91 -3.73 -3.74 6.75
C VAL A 91 -3.02 -4.58 7.80
N PRO A 92 -2.48 -5.75 7.40
CA PRO A 92 -1.62 -6.53 8.28
C PRO A 92 -0.34 -5.74 8.57
N LEU A 93 0.24 -6.01 9.72
CA LEU A 93 1.47 -5.40 10.20
C LEU A 93 2.46 -6.47 10.59
N THR A 94 3.60 -6.48 9.92
CA THR A 94 4.71 -7.35 10.32
C THR A 94 5.27 -6.95 11.70
N PRO A 95 5.98 -7.84 12.42
CA PRO A 95 6.61 -7.50 13.69
C PRO A 95 7.54 -6.27 13.62
N ALA A 96 8.20 -6.06 12.47
CA ALA A 96 9.05 -4.90 12.23
C ALA A 96 8.24 -3.59 12.14
N GLU A 97 7.10 -3.61 11.45
CA GLU A 97 6.20 -2.45 11.34
C GLU A 97 5.54 -2.13 12.67
N ARG A 98 5.10 -3.15 13.42
CA ARG A 98 4.57 -2.95 14.79
C ARG A 98 5.61 -2.25 15.67
N ARG A 99 6.86 -2.72 15.67
CA ARG A 99 7.96 -2.07 16.41
C ARG A 99 8.18 -0.63 15.92
N ARG A 100 8.10 -0.38 14.62
CA ARG A 100 8.26 0.97 14.04
C ARG A 100 7.14 1.91 14.52
N LEU A 101 5.88 1.50 14.40
CA LEU A 101 4.73 2.27 14.90
C LEU A 101 4.78 2.49 16.42
N ARG A 102 5.18 1.47 17.19
CA ARG A 102 5.36 1.55 18.64
C ARG A 102 6.32 2.66 19.07
N ARG A 103 7.39 2.94 18.30
CA ARG A 103 8.31 4.06 18.59
C ARG A 103 7.61 5.41 18.57
N HIS A 104 6.53 5.54 17.78
CA HIS A 104 5.77 6.76 17.64
C HIS A 104 4.43 6.71 18.40
N ARG A 105 4.15 5.66 19.18
CA ARG A 105 2.82 5.40 19.76
C ARG A 105 2.28 6.54 20.63
N ARG A 106 3.13 7.13 21.47
CA ARG A 106 2.74 8.26 22.34
C ARG A 106 2.38 9.50 21.52
N LEU A 107 3.16 9.78 20.47
CA LEU A 107 2.92 10.90 19.55
C LEU A 107 1.65 10.70 18.74
N LEU A 108 1.47 9.50 18.17
CA LEU A 108 0.29 9.10 17.42
C LEU A 108 -0.95 9.18 18.29
N ALA A 109 -0.94 8.59 19.49
CA ALA A 109 -2.03 8.69 20.46
C ALA A 109 -2.35 10.16 20.76
N GLY A 110 -1.37 10.94 21.21
CA GLY A 110 -1.59 12.34 21.55
C GLY A 110 -2.20 13.15 20.41
N HIS A 111 -1.76 12.93 19.17
CA HIS A 111 -2.30 13.66 18.01
C HIS A 111 -3.70 13.19 17.61
N LEU A 112 -3.92 11.88 17.53
CA LEU A 112 -5.18 11.31 17.03
C LEU A 112 -6.31 11.54 18.02
N LEU A 113 -6.05 11.32 19.30
CA LEU A 113 -7.06 11.39 20.37
C LEU A 113 -7.63 12.80 20.59
N ARG A 114 -6.82 13.83 20.40
CA ARG A 114 -7.31 15.22 20.46
C ARG A 114 -8.32 15.54 19.36
N THR A 115 -8.34 14.74 18.29
CA THR A 115 -9.07 15.07 17.06
C THR A 115 -10.13 14.05 16.66
N GLU A 116 -10.16 12.88 17.29
CA GLU A 116 -11.05 11.77 16.95
C GLU A 116 -11.66 11.14 18.21
N PRO A 117 -12.81 11.66 18.70
CA PRO A 117 -13.48 11.14 19.89
C PRO A 117 -13.83 9.64 19.81
N ARG A 118 -14.07 9.11 18.60
CA ARG A 118 -14.35 7.68 18.37
C ARG A 118 -13.24 6.74 18.86
N LEU A 119 -12.03 7.25 19.09
CA LEU A 119 -10.87 6.47 19.49
C LEU A 119 -10.71 6.36 21.01
N ARG A 120 -11.59 7.00 21.80
CA ARG A 120 -11.49 6.99 23.27
C ARG A 120 -11.47 5.58 23.84
N ASP A 121 -12.37 4.73 23.35
CA ASP A 121 -12.53 3.38 23.90
C ASP A 121 -11.34 2.46 23.55
N CYS A 122 -10.65 2.73 22.43
CA CYS A 122 -9.47 1.98 22.01
C CYS A 122 -8.27 2.15 22.94
N LEU A 123 -8.22 3.23 23.73
CA LEU A 123 -7.17 3.45 24.71
C LEU A 123 -7.39 2.69 26.02
N ALA A 124 -8.66 2.40 26.32
CA ALA A 124 -9.07 1.80 27.58
C ALA A 124 -9.30 0.30 27.48
N LYS A 125 -9.07 -0.31 26.30
CA LYS A 125 -9.23 -1.75 26.09
C LYS A 125 -8.32 -2.54 27.06
N PRO A 126 -8.89 -3.34 27.98
CA PRO A 126 -8.12 -4.16 28.90
C PRO A 126 -7.20 -5.14 28.15
N GLY A 127 -6.03 -5.45 28.71
CA GLY A 127 -5.11 -6.43 28.13
C GLY A 127 -4.18 -5.91 27.03
N ARG A 128 -4.31 -4.65 26.59
CA ARG A 128 -3.37 -4.03 25.63
C ARG A 128 -2.26 -3.26 26.34
N GLU A 129 -1.05 -3.29 25.79
CA GLU A 129 0.01 -2.40 26.24
C GLU A 129 -0.42 -0.93 26.08
N PRO A 130 -0.14 -0.07 27.07
CA PRO A 130 -0.39 1.36 26.96
C PRO A 130 0.24 1.96 25.70
N GLY A 131 -0.60 2.42 24.78
CA GLY A 131 -0.20 3.05 23.52
C GLY A 131 -0.33 2.16 22.28
N ASP A 132 -0.68 0.88 22.40
CA ASP A 132 -0.91 -0.02 21.26
C ASP A 132 -2.35 0.05 20.73
N PHE A 133 -2.99 1.22 20.85
CA PHE A 133 -4.37 1.48 20.43
C PHE A 133 -4.62 1.27 18.93
N PHE A 134 -3.54 1.21 18.14
CA PHE A 134 -3.59 1.05 16.69
C PHE A 134 -3.62 -0.40 16.23
N LEU A 135 -3.36 -1.35 17.12
CA LEU A 135 -3.45 -2.79 16.84
C LEU A 135 -4.87 -3.28 17.09
N ASP A 136 -5.33 -4.25 16.31
CA ASP A 136 -6.59 -4.96 16.54
C ASP A 136 -6.51 -5.95 17.73
N GLU A 137 -7.46 -6.88 17.81
CA GLU A 137 -7.58 -7.81 18.95
C GLU A 137 -6.48 -8.87 18.94
N ASP A 138 -6.10 -9.34 17.75
CA ASP A 138 -5.03 -10.33 17.55
C ASP A 138 -3.63 -9.69 17.59
N GLY A 139 -3.55 -8.37 17.38
CA GLY A 139 -2.33 -7.61 17.58
C GLY A 139 -1.39 -7.63 16.37
N ASP A 140 -1.89 -8.08 15.22
CA ASP A 140 -1.15 -8.29 13.99
C ASP A 140 -1.60 -7.37 12.84
N ALA A 141 -2.75 -6.70 12.95
CA ALA A 141 -3.20 -5.73 11.95
C ALA A 141 -3.60 -4.37 12.56
N LEU A 142 -3.93 -3.41 11.68
CA LEU A 142 -4.47 -2.12 12.12
C LEU A 142 -5.93 -2.22 12.57
N GLU A 143 -6.20 -1.72 13.77
CA GLU A 143 -7.55 -1.64 14.36
C GLU A 143 -8.54 -0.90 13.44
N ARG A 144 -9.77 -1.42 13.35
CA ARG A 144 -10.86 -0.90 12.51
C ARG A 144 -12.07 -0.44 13.32
N VAL A 145 -11.92 0.71 14.00
CA VAL A 145 -12.98 1.28 14.84
C VAL A 145 -14.13 1.84 14.01
N GLY A 146 -15.33 1.28 14.20
CA GLY A 146 -16.53 1.69 13.45
C GLY A 146 -16.38 1.45 11.95
N GLY A 147 -15.74 0.34 11.58
CA GLY A 147 -15.54 -0.09 10.19
C GLY A 147 -14.50 0.72 9.41
N ARG A 148 -13.63 1.48 10.08
CA ARG A 148 -12.57 2.28 9.44
C ARG A 148 -11.25 2.18 10.17
N CYS A 149 -10.16 2.26 9.43
CA CYS A 149 -8.80 2.32 9.96
C CYS A 149 -8.68 3.31 11.12
N ILE A 150 -7.95 2.92 12.16
CA ILE A 150 -7.64 3.74 13.34
C ILE A 150 -7.06 5.12 12.97
N PHE A 151 -6.29 5.21 11.90
CA PHE A 151 -5.68 6.46 11.43
C PHE A 151 -6.58 7.29 10.50
N SER A 152 -7.82 6.88 10.28
CA SER A 152 -8.78 7.65 9.48
C SER A 152 -9.49 8.73 10.32
N ARG A 153 -9.93 9.79 9.65
CA ARG A 153 -10.82 10.82 10.19
C ARG A 153 -11.92 11.11 9.18
N ARG A 154 -13.14 11.38 9.64
CA ARG A 154 -14.14 12.03 8.80
C ARG A 154 -14.02 13.55 8.91
N ASP A 155 -13.94 14.24 7.78
CA ASP A 155 -14.07 15.69 7.77
C ASP A 155 -15.54 16.13 7.84
N ALA A 156 -15.78 17.45 7.94
CA ALA A 156 -17.12 18.02 8.07
C ALA A 156 -18.02 17.73 6.85
N GLN A 157 -17.46 17.31 5.72
CA GLN A 157 -18.19 16.93 4.51
C GLN A 157 -18.35 15.40 4.39
N GLY A 158 -18.11 14.66 5.48
CA GLY A 158 -18.25 13.20 5.54
C GLY A 158 -17.11 12.41 4.87
N ARG A 159 -16.06 13.08 4.38
CA ARG A 159 -14.96 12.43 3.63
C ARG A 159 -13.96 11.79 4.56
N ILE A 160 -13.40 10.66 4.14
CA ILE A 160 -12.31 10.01 4.89
C ILE A 160 -10.96 10.64 4.53
N ARG A 161 -10.23 11.05 5.56
CA ARG A 161 -8.86 11.58 5.49
C ARG A 161 -7.90 10.67 6.25
N CYS A 162 -6.81 10.27 5.61
CA CYS A 162 -5.71 9.58 6.29
C CYS A 162 -4.94 10.58 7.15
N ARG A 163 -4.79 10.29 8.45
CA ARG A 163 -4.10 11.17 9.40
C ARG A 163 -2.59 10.95 9.41
N LEU A 164 -2.09 9.83 8.90
CA LEU A 164 -0.66 9.57 8.88
C LEU A 164 0.11 10.63 8.09
N TYR A 165 -0.37 11.05 6.92
CA TYR A 165 0.24 12.16 6.17
C TYR A 165 0.25 13.48 6.95
N THR A 166 -0.86 13.80 7.61
CA THR A 166 -0.93 15.03 8.44
C THR A 166 0.00 14.95 9.64
N VAL A 167 0.10 13.79 10.29
CA VAL A 167 0.98 13.56 11.43
C VAL A 167 2.44 13.66 10.97
N ALA A 168 2.81 13.00 9.88
CA ALA A 168 4.15 13.05 9.31
C ALA A 168 4.60 14.50 9.09
N GLY A 169 3.80 15.28 8.35
CA GLY A 169 4.11 16.68 8.07
C GLY A 169 4.16 17.57 9.32
N LYS A 170 3.22 17.39 10.27
CA LYS A 170 3.19 18.20 11.50
C LYS A 170 4.33 17.89 12.47
N LEU A 171 4.81 16.66 12.47
CA LEU A 171 5.84 16.18 13.41
C LEU A 171 7.23 16.11 12.77
N GLY A 172 7.38 16.49 11.49
CA GLY A 172 8.64 16.37 10.77
C GLY A 172 9.13 14.92 10.65
N LEU A 173 8.20 13.96 10.61
CA LEU A 173 8.53 12.54 10.46
C LEU A 173 8.49 12.16 8.98
N GLU A 174 9.37 11.25 8.60
CA GLU A 174 9.23 10.60 7.30
C GLU A 174 7.94 9.77 7.29
N THR A 175 7.19 9.86 6.20
CA THR A 175 5.91 9.14 6.12
C THR A 175 6.13 7.63 6.22
N THR A 176 7.27 7.09 5.75
CA THR A 176 7.67 5.68 5.94
C THR A 176 7.73 5.24 7.39
N ASP A 177 8.01 6.16 8.30
CA ASP A 177 8.23 5.81 9.71
C ASP A 177 6.91 5.52 10.42
N ILE A 178 5.80 6.04 9.91
CA ILE A 178 4.48 5.87 10.53
C ILE A 178 3.44 5.26 9.59
N GLN A 179 3.76 5.06 8.32
CA GLN A 179 2.89 4.41 7.35
C GLN A 179 3.26 2.94 7.20
N PRO A 180 2.31 2.01 7.36
CA PRO A 180 2.49 0.61 6.95
C PRO A 180 2.83 0.52 5.47
N TYR A 181 3.62 -0.48 5.08
CA TYR A 181 4.03 -0.66 3.70
C TYR A 181 2.85 -0.89 2.78
N THR A 182 1.86 -1.71 3.18
CA THR A 182 0.58 -1.89 2.45
C THR A 182 -0.07 -0.55 2.11
N CYS A 183 -0.12 0.39 3.07
CA CYS A 183 -0.70 1.71 2.85
C CYS A 183 0.16 2.60 1.93
N ARG A 184 1.49 2.47 1.99
CA ARG A 184 2.43 3.27 1.19
C ARG A 184 2.45 2.83 -0.27
N ILE A 185 2.36 1.52 -0.50
CA ILE A 185 2.49 0.95 -1.84
C ILE A 185 1.16 0.92 -2.58
N PHE A 186 0.01 1.00 -1.89
CA PHE A 186 -1.30 1.04 -2.56
C PHE A 186 -1.33 2.09 -3.70
N PRO A 187 -1.72 1.70 -4.93
CA PRO A 187 -2.37 0.46 -5.33
C PRO A 187 -1.43 -0.62 -5.88
N LEU A 188 -0.10 -0.43 -5.79
CA LEU A 188 0.89 -1.43 -6.19
C LEU A 188 0.75 -2.68 -5.34
N VAL A 189 0.99 -3.81 -5.99
CA VAL A 189 0.99 -5.14 -5.39
C VAL A 189 2.33 -5.77 -5.71
N LEU A 190 2.91 -6.42 -4.72
CA LEU A 190 4.21 -7.07 -4.80
C LEU A 190 4.01 -8.56 -4.52
N VAL A 191 4.44 -9.42 -5.43
CA VAL A 191 4.39 -10.87 -5.26
C VAL A 191 5.81 -11.40 -5.25
N GLN A 192 6.17 -12.14 -4.20
CA GLN A 192 7.47 -12.77 -4.08
C GLN A 192 7.52 -13.95 -5.05
N LEU A 193 8.52 -13.98 -5.92
CA LEU A 193 8.72 -15.09 -6.86
C LEU A 193 9.94 -15.92 -6.45
N GLU A 194 10.11 -17.08 -7.08
CA GLU A 194 11.28 -17.90 -6.88
C GLU A 194 12.61 -17.18 -7.18
N ARG A 195 13.68 -17.64 -6.51
CA ARG A 195 15.07 -17.18 -6.70
C ARG A 195 15.27 -15.70 -6.35
N GLY A 196 14.47 -15.19 -5.42
CA GLY A 196 14.55 -13.81 -4.94
C GLY A 196 14.18 -12.78 -6.01
N ARG A 197 13.34 -13.18 -6.98
CA ARG A 197 12.69 -12.27 -7.93
C ARG A 197 11.40 -11.74 -7.29
N VAL A 198 10.88 -10.65 -7.82
CA VAL A 198 9.60 -10.09 -7.38
C VAL A 198 8.79 -9.66 -8.60
N LEU A 199 7.50 -9.93 -8.58
CA LEU A 199 6.54 -9.36 -9.51
C LEU A 199 5.97 -8.07 -8.93
N LEU A 200 6.06 -6.99 -9.70
CA LEU A 200 5.35 -5.74 -9.47
C LEU A 200 4.12 -5.71 -10.36
N THR A 201 2.94 -5.69 -9.75
CA THR A 201 1.66 -5.43 -10.41
C THR A 201 0.91 -4.31 -9.67
N VAL A 202 -0.37 -4.15 -9.97
CA VAL A 202 -1.28 -3.16 -9.40
C VAL A 202 -2.64 -3.82 -9.18
N LEU A 203 -3.40 -3.33 -8.20
CA LEU A 203 -4.80 -3.71 -8.05
C LEU A 203 -5.57 -3.41 -9.34
N HIS A 204 -5.95 -4.47 -10.04
CA HIS A 204 -6.51 -4.45 -11.38
C HIS A 204 -7.79 -5.30 -11.45
N LYS A 205 -8.56 -5.15 -12.52
CA LYS A 205 -9.82 -5.89 -12.71
C LYS A 205 -9.62 -7.41 -12.79
N ASP A 206 -8.41 -7.84 -13.13
CA ASP A 206 -8.09 -9.25 -13.37
C ASP A 206 -7.54 -9.94 -12.11
N ASN A 207 -7.05 -9.21 -11.10
CA ASN A 207 -6.45 -9.78 -9.89
C ASN A 207 -7.15 -9.40 -8.57
N TYR A 208 -8.13 -8.50 -8.57
CA TYR A 208 -8.70 -7.99 -7.31
C TYR A 208 -9.33 -9.07 -6.42
N ARG A 209 -9.79 -10.19 -7.01
CA ARG A 209 -10.39 -11.31 -6.26
C ARG A 209 -9.34 -12.11 -5.49
N GLY A 210 -8.26 -12.52 -6.14
CA GLY A 210 -7.14 -13.22 -5.49
C GLY A 210 -6.39 -12.35 -4.49
N LEU A 211 -6.54 -11.02 -4.58
CA LEU A 211 -6.01 -10.08 -3.58
C LEU A 211 -7.01 -9.74 -2.47
N GLU A 212 -8.12 -10.47 -2.40
CA GLU A 212 -9.22 -10.26 -1.44
C GLU A 212 -9.68 -8.79 -1.34
N SER A 213 -9.60 -8.08 -2.46
CA SER A 213 -9.84 -6.66 -2.51
C SER A 213 -11.21 -6.34 -3.07
N LEU A 214 -11.61 -5.08 -2.94
CA LEU A 214 -12.74 -4.57 -3.70
C LEU A 214 -12.32 -4.30 -5.15
N PRO A 215 -13.25 -4.32 -6.11
CA PRO A 215 -12.91 -4.01 -7.49
C PRO A 215 -12.31 -2.60 -7.64
N PRO A 216 -11.28 -2.41 -8.50
CA PRO A 216 -10.54 -1.15 -8.61
C PRO A 216 -11.43 0.04 -8.99
N TRP A 217 -12.46 -0.17 -9.81
CA TRP A 217 -13.41 0.88 -10.21
C TRP A 217 -14.27 1.42 -9.06
N ARG A 218 -14.26 0.76 -7.89
CA ARG A 218 -14.90 1.30 -6.69
C ARG A 218 -14.01 2.32 -5.97
N PHE A 219 -12.72 2.37 -6.26
CA PHE A 219 -11.80 3.33 -5.66
C PHE A 219 -11.66 4.58 -6.56
N PRO A 220 -12.05 5.78 -6.08
CA PRO A 220 -11.95 7.01 -6.87
C PRO A 220 -10.54 7.32 -7.39
N CYS A 221 -9.51 6.89 -6.66
CA CYS A 221 -8.11 7.04 -7.00
C CYS A 221 -7.62 6.10 -8.11
N LEU A 222 -8.42 5.11 -8.52
CA LEU A 222 -8.13 4.16 -9.60
C LEU A 222 -9.11 4.27 -10.76
N ALA A 223 -10.35 4.68 -10.49
CA ALA A 223 -11.43 4.71 -11.47
C ALA A 223 -11.41 5.93 -12.41
N ASP A 224 -10.60 6.95 -12.12
CA ASP A 224 -10.62 8.21 -12.86
C ASP A 224 -9.54 8.24 -13.98
N PRO A 225 -9.95 8.24 -15.26
CA PRO A 225 -9.01 8.24 -16.39
C PRO A 225 -8.27 9.57 -16.56
N GLY A 226 -8.71 10.65 -15.90
CA GLY A 226 -8.02 11.94 -15.89
C GLY A 226 -6.80 11.98 -14.96
N LEU A 227 -6.63 10.99 -14.07
CA LEU A 227 -5.50 10.94 -13.14
C LEU A 227 -4.18 10.67 -13.86
N PRO A 228 -3.04 11.12 -13.31
CA PRO A 228 -1.73 10.84 -13.92
C PRO A 228 -1.43 9.34 -14.00
N PRO A 229 -0.59 8.91 -14.96
CA PRO A 229 -0.06 7.55 -14.99
C PRO A 229 0.66 7.21 -13.68
N LEU A 230 0.48 5.97 -13.20
CA LEU A 230 0.97 5.52 -11.91
C LEU A 230 2.49 5.69 -11.79
N HIS A 231 3.23 5.35 -12.85
CA HIS A 231 4.69 5.49 -12.86
C HIS A 231 5.18 6.94 -12.64
N ARG A 232 4.32 7.95 -12.87
CA ARG A 232 4.59 9.35 -12.57
C ARG A 232 4.14 9.72 -11.16
N SER A 233 2.89 9.41 -10.81
CA SER A 233 2.31 9.82 -9.52
C SER A 233 2.92 9.09 -8.32
N MET A 234 3.45 7.89 -8.52
CA MET A 234 4.12 7.09 -7.50
C MET A 234 5.63 7.01 -7.72
N ALA A 235 6.22 7.92 -8.50
CA ALA A 235 7.64 7.87 -8.84
C ALA A 235 8.55 7.74 -7.62
N GLY A 236 8.27 8.50 -6.55
CA GLY A 236 9.02 8.42 -5.29
C GLY A 236 8.88 7.08 -4.57
N THR A 237 7.69 6.46 -4.60
CA THR A 237 7.45 5.12 -4.02
C THR A 237 8.16 4.05 -4.84
N LEU A 238 8.11 4.13 -6.17
CA LEU A 238 8.75 3.19 -7.09
C LEU A 238 10.28 3.23 -6.99
N ASP A 239 10.86 4.44 -6.99
CA ASP A 239 12.29 4.63 -6.80
C ASP A 239 12.74 4.23 -5.39
N TRP A 240 11.88 4.43 -4.39
CA TRP A 240 12.11 3.90 -3.06
C TRP A 240 12.11 2.37 -3.10
N LEU A 241 11.09 1.70 -3.65
CA LEU A 241 10.98 0.24 -3.65
C LEU A 241 12.14 -0.47 -4.35
N PHE A 242 12.55 0.02 -5.53
CA PHE A 242 13.41 -0.74 -6.44
C PHE A 242 14.75 -0.07 -6.76
N GLY A 243 14.99 1.10 -6.21
CA GLY A 243 16.19 1.91 -6.43
C GLY A 243 15.98 3.07 -7.39
N ARG A 244 16.83 4.10 -7.24
CA ARG A 244 16.71 5.37 -7.96
C ARG A 244 16.71 5.21 -9.48
N GLY A 245 15.70 5.79 -10.13
CA GLY A 245 15.51 5.78 -11.58
C GLY A 245 14.66 4.62 -12.11
N PHE A 246 14.05 3.81 -11.23
CA PHE A 246 13.11 2.76 -11.61
C PHE A 246 11.84 3.36 -12.22
N ALA A 247 11.29 4.41 -11.63
CA ALA A 247 10.13 5.13 -12.17
C ALA A 247 10.41 5.71 -13.56
N ALA A 248 11.61 6.28 -13.75
CA ALA A 248 12.05 6.76 -15.05
C ALA A 248 12.25 5.62 -16.07
N TRP A 249 12.65 4.42 -15.61
CA TRP A 249 12.70 3.24 -16.46
C TRP A 249 11.30 2.81 -16.92
N LEU A 250 10.32 2.75 -16.01
CA LEU A 250 8.92 2.47 -16.33
C LEU A 250 8.35 3.48 -17.32
N ALA A 251 8.60 4.78 -17.11
CA ALA A 251 8.14 5.83 -18.00
C ALA A 251 8.63 5.63 -19.45
N ARG A 252 9.85 5.10 -19.65
CA ARG A 252 10.36 4.78 -21.00
C ARG A 252 9.71 3.55 -21.63
N GLN A 253 9.20 2.62 -20.81
CA GLN A 253 8.49 1.45 -21.32
C GLN A 253 7.05 1.78 -21.72
N ALA A 254 6.47 2.84 -21.14
CA ALA A 254 5.10 3.25 -21.40
C ALA A 254 4.88 3.98 -22.76
N GLY A 255 5.96 4.35 -23.45
CA GLY A 255 5.91 5.22 -24.65
C GLY A 255 5.75 6.70 -24.33
#